data_AF-A0A962MW97-F1
#
_entry.id   AF-A0A962MW97-F1
#
_cell.length_a   1.000
_cell.length_b   1.000
_cell.length_c   1.000
_cell.angle_alpha   90.00
_cell.angle_beta   90.00
_cell.angle_gamma   90.00
#
_symmetry.space_group_name_H-M   'P 1'
#
loop_
_entity.id
_entity.type
_entity.pdbx_description
1 polymer ?
#
loop_
_entity_poly.entity_id
_entity_poly.type
_entity_poly.pdbx_seq_one_letter_code
_entity_poly.pdbx_strand_id
1 'polypeptide(L)'
;MHTQRQLFCLVCLLIVSPLSHAVTVWSTSFSATGTESDQLITYDSATPGTVNVIGSTGVAENFAFYGLDFDATGKLYGYTADRSTGSLEPGGLYEIDTATGAATFIGTGGVDAGGWLVDISYNPADGLMYGLQLRGSAQNRATILYTIDLTTGAATKIGDVSPFGFFPGGLATDASGGQSIFDAGDSHVWDLVGLNATQLPLSTGFNSLTGNGLTVDWSRDGAMYLNGHENFFPGGVLPEAQFWTIDPTTGMGTKLGTIGDGQTYRVVTLAIAPGQPVGRAPAPATLGLIAIGLAAMRRRR
;
A
#
# COMPACT_ATOMS: atom_id res chain seq x y z
N MET A 1 6.30 54.89 -37.13
CA MET A 1 6.84 54.27 -35.90
C MET A 1 5.68 53.63 -35.14
N HIS A 2 5.43 52.34 -35.37
CA HIS A 2 4.39 51.56 -34.72
C HIS A 2 5.05 50.32 -34.12
N THR A 3 5.05 50.22 -32.80
CA THR A 3 5.58 49.07 -32.07
C THR A 3 4.42 48.41 -31.34
N GLN A 4 3.95 47.28 -31.87
CA GLN A 4 2.94 46.42 -31.25
C GLN A 4 3.47 45.88 -29.92
N ARG A 5 2.72 46.11 -28.84
CA ARG A 5 2.92 45.42 -27.55
C ARG A 5 2.10 44.12 -27.59
N GLN A 6 2.76 42.98 -27.65
CA GLN A 6 2.13 41.68 -27.46
C GLN A 6 1.83 41.47 -25.97
N LEU A 7 0.56 41.24 -25.67
CA LEU A 7 0.07 40.88 -24.34
C LEU A 7 0.21 39.36 -24.21
N PHE A 8 1.15 38.89 -23.39
CA PHE A 8 1.23 37.47 -23.03
C PHE A 8 0.06 37.15 -22.09
N CYS A 9 -0.90 36.38 -22.58
CA CYS A 9 -1.98 35.82 -21.78
C CYS A 9 -1.43 34.56 -21.09
N LEU A 10 -1.11 34.68 -19.80
CA LEU A 10 -0.74 33.55 -18.96
C LEU A 10 -2.02 32.73 -18.70
N VAL A 11 -2.23 31.68 -19.48
CA VAL A 11 -3.27 30.69 -19.21
C VAL A 11 -2.75 29.81 -18.07
N CYS A 12 -3.14 30.12 -16.84
CA CYS A 12 -3.00 29.18 -15.73
C CYS A 12 -3.97 28.01 -16.01
N LEU A 13 -3.43 26.91 -16.53
CA LEU A 13 -4.14 25.64 -16.57
C LEU A 13 -4.29 25.16 -15.12
N LEU A 14 -5.45 25.42 -14.52
CA LEU A 14 -5.84 24.81 -13.26
C LEU A 14 -6.06 23.32 -13.53
N ILE A 15 -5.03 22.52 -13.24
CA ILE A 15 -5.19 21.07 -13.15
C ILE A 15 -6.03 20.85 -11.89
N VAL A 16 -7.33 20.65 -12.08
CA VAL A 16 -8.21 20.20 -11.01
C VAL A 16 -7.86 18.74 -10.79
N SER A 17 -6.97 18.47 -9.83
CA SER A 17 -6.78 17.11 -9.36
C SER A 17 -8.14 16.60 -8.89
N PRO A 18 -8.61 15.43 -9.35
CA PRO A 18 -9.83 14.87 -8.82
C PRO A 18 -9.68 14.74 -7.31
N LEU A 19 -10.66 15.22 -6.56
CA LEU A 19 -10.75 14.99 -5.13
C LEU A 19 -10.76 13.48 -4.93
N SER A 20 -9.62 12.89 -4.55
CA SER A 20 -9.58 11.51 -4.08
C SER A 20 -10.52 11.44 -2.87
N HIS A 21 -11.49 10.54 -2.96
CA HIS A 21 -12.43 10.35 -1.88
C HIS A 21 -11.71 9.67 -0.72
N ALA A 22 -12.10 10.02 0.50
CA ALA A 22 -11.61 9.35 1.68
C ALA A 22 -11.94 7.85 1.60
N VAL A 23 -10.96 7.02 1.97
CA VAL A 23 -11.05 5.56 1.96
C VAL A 23 -10.70 5.03 3.34
N THR A 24 -11.48 4.08 3.84
CA THR A 24 -11.10 3.34 5.03
C THR A 24 -10.05 2.32 4.65
N VAL A 25 -8.87 2.46 5.23
CA VAL A 25 -7.74 1.57 5.05
C VAL A 25 -7.70 0.60 6.22
N TRP A 26 -7.55 -0.68 5.91
CA TRP A 26 -7.36 -1.76 6.88
C TRP A 26 -5.89 -2.10 6.95
N SER A 27 -5.40 -2.38 8.16
CA SER A 27 -4.03 -2.83 8.37
C SER A 27 -3.95 -3.68 9.61
N THR A 28 -2.90 -4.50 9.69
CA THR A 28 -2.44 -5.01 10.97
C THR A 28 -1.41 -4.06 11.57
N SER A 29 -1.42 -3.93 12.90
CA SER A 29 -0.36 -3.25 13.63
C SER A 29 0.35 -4.21 14.56
N PHE A 30 1.68 -4.25 14.47
CA PHE A 30 2.48 -5.05 15.38
C PHE A 30 2.91 -4.25 16.60
N SER A 31 2.84 -4.91 17.76
CA SER A 31 3.31 -4.33 19.00
C SER A 31 4.80 -4.01 18.90
N ALA A 32 5.15 -2.78 19.28
CA ALA A 32 6.54 -2.32 19.24
C ALA A 32 7.48 -3.12 20.15
N THR A 33 6.92 -3.72 21.20
CA THR A 33 7.65 -4.57 22.15
C THR A 33 7.71 -6.03 21.71
N GLY A 34 6.91 -6.44 20.72
CA GLY A 34 6.83 -7.82 20.24
C GLY A 34 6.25 -8.82 21.26
N THR A 35 5.64 -8.32 22.33
CA THR A 35 5.10 -9.14 23.45
C THR A 35 3.58 -9.33 23.37
N GLU A 36 2.98 -8.92 22.26
CA GLU A 36 1.53 -8.98 22.03
C GLU A 36 1.25 -9.42 20.60
N SER A 37 0.11 -10.08 20.43
CA SER A 37 -0.47 -10.39 19.12
C SER A 37 -0.68 -9.12 18.31
N ASP A 38 -0.63 -9.25 16.98
CA ASP A 38 -1.03 -8.17 16.08
C ASP A 38 -2.46 -7.74 16.33
N GLN A 39 -2.71 -6.44 16.16
CA GLN A 39 -4.05 -5.87 16.20
C GLN A 39 -4.51 -5.56 14.79
N LEU A 40 -5.79 -5.80 14.49
CA LEU A 40 -6.43 -5.23 13.32
C LEU A 40 -6.80 -3.78 13.62
N ILE A 41 -6.41 -2.89 12.72
CA ILE A 41 -6.66 -1.46 12.82
C ILE A 41 -7.28 -0.93 11.53
N THR A 42 -7.95 0.23 11.65
CA THR A 42 -8.45 1.00 10.52
C THR A 42 -8.06 2.47 10.67
N TYR A 43 -7.94 3.16 9.55
CA TYR A 43 -7.80 4.62 9.50
C TYR A 43 -8.38 5.17 8.21
N ASP A 44 -8.69 6.46 8.19
CA ASP A 44 -9.19 7.16 7.01
C ASP A 44 -8.04 7.77 6.22
N SER A 45 -8.02 7.58 4.89
CA SER A 45 -6.94 8.10 4.03
C SER A 45 -6.81 9.62 4.04
N ALA A 46 -7.89 10.36 4.33
CA ALA A 46 -7.85 11.81 4.48
C ALA A 46 -7.31 12.25 5.85
N THR A 47 -7.36 11.37 6.87
CA THR A 47 -6.86 11.64 8.22
C THR A 47 -6.13 10.43 8.80
N PRO A 48 -4.98 10.00 8.22
CA PRO A 48 -4.29 8.78 8.63
C PRO A 48 -3.78 8.81 10.07
N GLY A 49 -3.63 10.01 10.66
CA GLY A 49 -3.22 10.18 12.06
C GLY A 49 -4.26 9.73 13.10
N THR A 50 -5.51 9.42 12.68
CA THR A 50 -6.56 8.91 13.57
C THR A 50 -6.78 7.42 13.31
N VAL A 51 -6.24 6.58 14.20
CA VAL A 51 -6.36 5.12 14.12
C VAL A 51 -7.50 4.63 15.00
N ASN A 52 -8.30 3.72 14.46
CA ASN A 52 -9.31 2.95 15.18
C ASN A 52 -8.85 1.49 15.32
N VAL A 53 -8.63 1.05 16.55
CA VAL A 53 -8.24 -0.33 16.86
C VAL A 53 -9.50 -1.19 16.91
N ILE A 54 -9.56 -2.22 16.08
CA ILE A 54 -10.69 -3.16 16.01
C ILE A 54 -10.54 -4.23 17.09
N GLY A 55 -9.36 -4.85 17.18
CA GLY A 55 -9.07 -5.87 18.18
C GLY A 55 -7.84 -6.71 17.88
N SER A 56 -7.51 -7.62 18.79
CA SER A 56 -6.38 -8.54 18.64
C SER A 56 -6.69 -9.63 17.61
N THR A 57 -5.72 -9.93 16.75
CA THR A 57 -5.77 -11.06 15.81
C THR A 57 -5.73 -12.41 16.50
N GLY A 58 -5.20 -12.48 17.73
CA GLY A 58 -5.02 -13.73 18.47
C GLY A 58 -3.92 -14.64 17.88
N VAL A 59 -3.22 -14.19 16.84
CA VAL A 59 -2.07 -14.89 16.27
C VAL A 59 -0.89 -14.79 17.25
N ALA A 60 -0.15 -15.88 17.42
CA ALA A 60 0.97 -15.93 18.36
C ALA A 60 2.00 -14.82 18.08
N GLU A 61 2.57 -14.26 19.15
CA GLU A 61 3.41 -13.05 19.12
C GLU A 61 4.68 -13.17 18.26
N ASN A 62 5.10 -14.39 17.94
CA ASN A 62 6.23 -14.68 17.06
C ASN A 62 5.88 -14.61 15.56
N PHE A 63 4.61 -14.41 15.19
CA PHE A 63 4.20 -14.22 13.79
C PHE A 63 3.73 -12.79 13.54
N ALA A 64 4.08 -12.23 12.38
CA ALA A 64 3.53 -10.97 11.87
C ALA A 64 2.77 -11.23 10.58
N PHE A 65 1.72 -10.45 10.35
CA PHE A 65 1.12 -10.31 9.02
C PHE A 65 1.98 -9.44 8.12
N TYR A 66 2.39 -9.96 6.97
CA TYR A 66 3.15 -9.21 5.96
C TYR A 66 2.31 -8.86 4.74
N GLY A 67 1.29 -9.66 4.44
CA GLY A 67 0.31 -9.36 3.40
C GLY A 67 -1.12 -9.38 3.92
N LEU A 68 -1.96 -8.54 3.33
CA LEU A 68 -3.34 -8.35 3.69
C LEU A 68 -4.13 -7.92 2.45
N ASP A 69 -5.21 -8.61 2.10
CA ASP A 69 -6.13 -8.13 1.08
C ASP A 69 -7.56 -8.68 1.28
N PHE A 70 -8.52 -8.01 0.67
CA PHE A 70 -9.91 -8.46 0.62
C PHE A 70 -10.18 -9.29 -0.64
N ASP A 71 -10.98 -10.34 -0.49
CA ASP A 71 -11.60 -10.98 -1.65
C ASP A 71 -12.79 -10.17 -2.20
N ALA A 72 -13.38 -10.63 -3.31
CA ALA A 72 -14.56 -9.99 -3.90
C ALA A 72 -15.81 -9.98 -3.00
N THR A 73 -15.86 -10.82 -1.97
CA THR A 73 -16.99 -10.91 -1.04
C THR A 73 -16.84 -9.98 0.17
N GLY A 74 -15.67 -9.35 0.33
CA GLY A 74 -15.35 -8.51 1.47
C GLY A 74 -14.81 -9.29 2.68
N LYS A 75 -14.37 -10.53 2.49
CA LYS A 75 -13.60 -11.26 3.49
C LYS A 75 -12.15 -10.78 3.47
N LEU A 76 -11.63 -10.46 4.65
CA LEU A 76 -10.25 -10.03 4.82
C LEU A 76 -9.36 -11.25 5.04
N TYR A 77 -8.31 -11.36 4.23
CA TYR A 77 -7.30 -12.40 4.36
C TYR A 77 -5.97 -11.78 4.69
N GLY A 78 -5.18 -12.49 5.50
CA GLY A 78 -3.81 -12.10 5.80
C GLY A 78 -2.87 -13.30 5.76
N TYR A 79 -1.63 -13.06 5.35
CA TYR A 79 -0.57 -14.07 5.37
C TYR A 79 0.51 -13.70 6.38
N THR A 80 0.85 -14.65 7.25
CA THR A 80 1.85 -14.44 8.29
C THR A 80 3.24 -14.95 7.91
N ALA A 81 4.26 -14.48 8.62
CA ALA A 81 5.59 -15.08 8.66
C ALA A 81 6.20 -14.94 10.08
N ASP A 82 7.16 -15.82 10.40
CA ASP A 82 7.85 -15.79 11.71
C ASP A 82 8.77 -14.55 11.83
N ARG A 83 8.67 -13.85 12.96
CA ARG A 83 9.43 -12.63 13.31
C ARG A 83 10.82 -12.91 13.87
N SER A 84 10.99 -14.07 14.51
CA SER A 84 11.99 -14.30 15.56
C SER A 84 13.36 -14.72 15.04
N THR A 85 13.45 -15.19 13.79
CA THR A 85 14.64 -15.94 13.38
C THR A 85 15.24 -15.54 12.04
N GLY A 86 14.56 -14.71 11.23
CA GLY A 86 14.86 -14.72 9.80
C GLY A 86 14.81 -16.14 9.21
N SER A 87 14.20 -17.09 9.94
CA SER A 87 13.98 -18.46 9.51
C SER A 87 12.76 -18.45 8.64
N LEU A 88 12.92 -19.16 7.55
CA LEU A 88 12.09 -19.13 6.35
C LEU A 88 10.99 -20.19 6.49
N GLU A 89 10.54 -20.40 7.73
CA GLU A 89 9.49 -21.36 8.07
C GLU A 89 8.15 -20.75 7.72
N PRO A 90 7.25 -21.52 7.08
CA PRO A 90 6.07 -20.95 6.48
C PRO A 90 5.14 -20.47 7.59
N GLY A 91 4.88 -19.16 7.61
CA GLY A 91 3.63 -18.71 8.20
C GLY A 91 2.45 -19.18 7.36
N GLY A 92 1.26 -18.70 7.68
CA GLY A 92 0.03 -19.27 7.13
C GLY A 92 -0.95 -18.23 6.65
N LEU A 93 -1.94 -18.70 5.90
CA LEU A 93 -3.09 -17.92 5.52
C LEU A 93 -4.12 -17.95 6.65
N TYR A 94 -4.69 -16.78 6.93
CA TYR A 94 -5.76 -16.58 7.89
C TYR A 94 -6.91 -15.79 7.23
N GLU A 95 -8.15 -16.08 7.63
CA GLU A 95 -9.28 -15.16 7.47
C GLU A 95 -9.36 -14.30 8.74
N ILE A 96 -9.54 -13.00 8.61
CA ILE A 96 -9.60 -12.06 9.73
C ILE A 96 -11.01 -11.47 9.82
N ASP A 97 -11.66 -11.65 10.97
CA ASP A 97 -12.97 -11.06 11.25
C ASP A 97 -12.83 -9.54 11.39
N THR A 98 -13.45 -8.79 10.50
CA THR A 98 -13.35 -7.32 10.45
C THR A 98 -14.12 -6.60 11.54
N ALA A 99 -15.00 -7.29 12.28
CA ALA A 99 -15.77 -6.72 13.38
C ALA A 99 -15.01 -6.81 14.72
N THR A 100 -14.18 -7.85 14.88
CA THR A 100 -13.51 -8.18 16.15
C THR A 100 -11.99 -8.20 16.06
N GLY A 101 -11.44 -8.26 14.85
CA GLY A 101 -10.01 -8.42 14.58
C GLY A 101 -9.52 -9.86 14.67
N ALA A 102 -10.32 -10.81 15.16
CA ALA A 102 -9.87 -12.19 15.41
C ALA A 102 -9.54 -12.94 14.11
N ALA A 103 -8.36 -13.57 14.06
CA ALA A 103 -7.90 -14.34 12.92
C ALA A 103 -8.22 -15.83 13.08
N THR A 104 -8.73 -16.45 12.02
CA THR A 104 -8.97 -17.89 11.92
C THR A 104 -7.97 -18.50 10.94
N PHE A 105 -7.16 -19.44 11.41
CA PHE A 105 -6.18 -20.13 10.59
C PHE A 105 -6.85 -21.00 9.52
N ILE A 106 -6.40 -20.89 8.27
CA ILE A 106 -6.90 -21.66 7.13
C ILE A 106 -5.93 -22.80 6.80
N GLY A 107 -4.65 -22.47 6.65
CA GLY A 107 -3.63 -23.45 6.31
C GLY A 107 -2.25 -22.83 6.06
N THR A 108 -1.24 -23.67 6.05
CA THR A 108 0.11 -23.34 5.58
C THR A 108 0.30 -23.94 4.19
N GLY A 109 1.01 -23.26 3.29
CA GLY A 109 1.17 -23.85 1.98
C GLY A 109 2.24 -23.28 1.08
N GLY A 110 3.02 -24.21 0.50
CA GLY A 110 3.41 -24.21 -0.91
C GLY A 110 4.47 -23.22 -1.39
N VAL A 111 4.97 -22.36 -0.51
CA VAL A 111 6.05 -21.43 -0.84
C VAL A 111 7.40 -22.14 -0.74
N ASP A 112 8.30 -21.84 -1.68
CA ASP A 112 9.62 -22.46 -1.75
C ASP A 112 10.38 -22.29 -0.43
N ALA A 113 11.02 -23.36 0.06
CA ALA A 113 11.85 -23.28 1.26
C ALA A 113 12.95 -22.22 1.08
N GLY A 114 13.19 -21.48 2.15
CA GLY A 114 14.22 -20.44 2.14
C GLY A 114 13.75 -19.06 1.68
N GLY A 115 12.43 -18.81 1.67
CA GLY A 115 11.84 -17.50 1.47
C GLY A 115 10.59 -17.30 2.34
N TRP A 116 10.06 -16.08 2.37
CA TRP A 116 8.77 -15.75 3.01
C TRP A 116 7.89 -14.96 2.04
N LEU A 117 6.57 -15.08 2.16
CA LEU A 117 5.64 -14.20 1.46
C LEU A 117 5.75 -12.80 2.06
N VAL A 118 6.06 -11.82 1.21
CA VAL A 118 6.17 -10.41 1.58
C VAL A 118 4.85 -9.69 1.50
N ASP A 119 3.94 -10.12 0.62
CA ASP A 119 2.61 -9.54 0.47
C ASP A 119 1.67 -10.51 -0.26
N ILE A 120 0.36 -10.23 -0.20
CA ILE A 120 -0.68 -10.92 -0.97
C ILE A 120 -1.59 -9.89 -1.63
N SER A 121 -2.18 -10.23 -2.78
CA SER A 121 -3.18 -9.38 -3.42
C SER A 121 -4.22 -10.19 -4.17
N TYR A 122 -5.48 -9.84 -3.97
CA TYR A 122 -6.60 -10.45 -4.66
C TYR A 122 -6.75 -9.87 -6.06
N ASN A 123 -6.86 -10.74 -7.06
CA ASN A 123 -7.15 -10.36 -8.43
C ASN A 123 -8.65 -10.51 -8.72
N PRO A 124 -9.41 -9.40 -8.86
CA PRO A 124 -10.83 -9.48 -9.15
C PRO A 124 -11.17 -9.97 -10.56
N ALA A 125 -10.19 -9.97 -11.49
CA ALA A 125 -10.42 -10.37 -12.88
C ALA A 125 -10.46 -11.90 -13.06
N ASP A 126 -9.70 -12.66 -12.26
CA ASP A 126 -9.66 -14.12 -12.29
C ASP A 126 -10.16 -14.79 -11.00
N GLY A 127 -10.37 -14.00 -9.94
CA GLY A 127 -10.88 -14.47 -8.65
C GLY A 127 -9.84 -15.19 -7.79
N LEU A 128 -8.55 -15.04 -8.08
CA LEU A 128 -7.45 -15.69 -7.37
C LEU A 128 -6.76 -14.72 -6.42
N MET A 129 -6.29 -15.25 -5.28
CA MET A 129 -5.34 -14.54 -4.43
C MET A 129 -3.92 -14.82 -4.93
N TYR A 130 -3.13 -13.78 -5.12
CA TYR A 130 -1.73 -13.88 -5.48
C TYR A 130 -0.85 -13.61 -4.26
N GLY A 131 0.33 -14.23 -4.24
CA GLY A 131 1.33 -14.02 -3.20
C GLY A 131 2.70 -13.75 -3.82
N LEU A 132 3.43 -12.80 -3.23
CA LEU A 132 4.79 -12.47 -3.66
C LEU A 132 5.79 -12.95 -2.62
N GLN A 133 6.69 -13.84 -3.00
CA GLN A 133 7.73 -14.36 -2.11
C GLN A 133 9.07 -13.68 -2.40
N LEU A 134 9.77 -13.31 -1.33
CA LEU A 134 11.20 -13.00 -1.39
C LEU A 134 12.00 -14.22 -0.91
N ARG A 135 12.96 -14.67 -1.72
CA ARG A 135 13.84 -15.81 -1.43
C ARG A 135 15.30 -15.45 -1.66
N GLY A 136 16.20 -15.99 -0.82
CA GLY A 136 17.64 -15.86 -0.98
C GLY A 136 18.29 -14.70 -0.20
N SER A 137 19.60 -14.56 -0.33
CA SER A 137 20.37 -13.50 0.35
C SER A 137 20.29 -12.18 -0.39
N ALA A 138 20.72 -11.07 0.24
CA ALA A 138 20.75 -9.75 -0.38
C ALA A 138 21.50 -9.69 -1.72
N GLN A 139 22.46 -10.59 -1.97
CA GLN A 139 23.25 -10.65 -3.20
C GLN A 139 22.66 -11.57 -4.28
N ASN A 140 21.67 -12.40 -3.95
CA ASN A 140 21.06 -13.35 -4.88
C ASN A 140 19.56 -13.54 -4.56
N ARG A 141 18.81 -12.43 -4.62
CA ARG A 141 17.38 -12.39 -4.33
C ARG A 141 16.58 -12.87 -5.54
N ALA A 142 15.70 -13.83 -5.31
CA ALA A 142 14.64 -14.21 -6.23
C ALA A 142 13.31 -13.68 -5.69
N THR A 143 12.51 -13.10 -6.57
CA THR A 143 11.11 -12.78 -6.30
C THR A 143 10.25 -13.78 -7.04
N ILE A 144 9.30 -14.41 -6.35
CA ILE A 144 8.54 -15.53 -6.90
C ILE A 144 7.06 -15.24 -6.71
N LEU A 145 6.29 -15.36 -7.80
CA LEU A 145 4.85 -15.17 -7.77
C LEU A 145 4.14 -16.51 -7.58
N TYR A 146 3.12 -16.51 -6.72
CA TYR A 146 2.26 -17.66 -6.41
C TYR A 146 0.79 -17.27 -6.59
N THR A 147 -0.05 -18.27 -6.88
CA THR A 147 -1.47 -18.21 -6.51
C THR A 147 -1.67 -18.87 -5.15
N ILE A 148 -2.64 -18.43 -4.37
CA ILE A 148 -2.98 -18.95 -3.04
C ILE A 148 -4.45 -19.40 -3.05
N ASP A 149 -4.68 -20.65 -2.65
CA ASP A 149 -6.02 -21.18 -2.46
C ASP A 149 -6.58 -20.70 -1.10
N LEU A 150 -7.67 -19.91 -1.15
CA LEU A 150 -8.28 -19.31 0.05
C LEU A 150 -9.02 -20.30 0.96
N THR A 151 -9.23 -21.55 0.51
CA THR A 151 -9.89 -22.60 1.32
C THR A 151 -8.88 -23.42 2.10
N THR A 152 -7.68 -23.60 1.56
CA THR A 152 -6.66 -24.51 2.09
C THR A 152 -5.36 -23.81 2.49
N GLY A 153 -5.16 -22.55 2.09
CA GLY A 153 -3.90 -21.83 2.25
C GLY A 153 -2.77 -22.34 1.34
N ALA A 154 -3.06 -23.26 0.40
CA ALA A 154 -2.05 -23.83 -0.48
C ALA A 154 -1.55 -22.81 -1.52
N ALA A 155 -0.26 -22.49 -1.49
CA ALA A 155 0.38 -21.71 -2.56
C ALA A 155 0.82 -22.60 -3.73
N THR A 156 0.57 -22.16 -4.96
CA THR A 156 1.05 -22.79 -6.20
C THR A 156 1.96 -21.83 -6.92
N LYS A 157 3.22 -22.23 -7.14
CA LYS A 157 4.23 -21.40 -7.81
C LYS A 157 3.81 -21.14 -9.26
N ILE A 158 3.76 -19.86 -9.64
CA ILE A 158 3.60 -19.42 -11.03
C ILE A 158 4.97 -19.35 -11.68
N GLY A 159 5.93 -18.70 -11.02
CA GLY A 159 7.30 -18.61 -11.49
C GLY A 159 8.07 -17.45 -10.88
N ASP A 160 9.32 -17.32 -11.31
CA ASP A 160 10.22 -16.27 -10.82
C ASP A 160 9.97 -14.97 -11.61
N VAL A 161 9.78 -13.86 -10.90
CA VAL A 161 9.64 -12.52 -11.48
C VAL A 161 11.02 -12.02 -11.92
N SER A 162 11.09 -11.47 -13.12
CA SER A 162 12.29 -10.89 -13.71
C SER A 162 12.11 -9.38 -13.94
N PRO A 163 13.17 -8.55 -13.84
CA PRO A 163 14.56 -8.90 -13.54
C PRO A 163 14.77 -9.41 -12.09
N PHE A 164 15.91 -10.02 -11.80
CA PHE A 164 16.24 -10.44 -10.42
C PHE A 164 16.75 -9.25 -9.59
N GLY A 165 16.73 -9.39 -8.26
CA GLY A 165 17.36 -8.43 -7.34
C GLY A 165 16.40 -7.52 -6.58
N PHE A 166 15.09 -7.62 -6.82
CA PHE A 166 14.07 -6.92 -6.06
C PHE A 166 14.22 -7.12 -4.55
N PHE A 167 13.91 -6.06 -3.79
CA PHE A 167 13.53 -6.17 -2.39
C PHE A 167 12.04 -5.82 -2.26
N PRO A 168 11.15 -6.73 -2.71
CA PRO A 168 9.73 -6.43 -2.80
C PRO A 168 9.18 -6.14 -1.40
N GLY A 169 8.56 -4.96 -1.28
CA GLY A 169 7.82 -4.55 -0.12
C GLY A 169 6.38 -5.01 -0.21
N GLY A 170 5.73 -4.73 -1.36
CA GLY A 170 4.29 -4.95 -1.53
C GLY A 170 3.88 -5.39 -2.94
N LEU A 171 2.66 -5.93 -3.04
CA LEU A 171 2.02 -6.41 -4.26
C LEU A 171 0.59 -5.86 -4.31
N ALA A 172 0.19 -5.27 -5.43
CA ALA A 172 -1.19 -4.85 -5.65
C ALA A 172 -1.71 -5.30 -7.00
N THR A 173 -3.01 -5.55 -7.08
CA THR A 173 -3.70 -5.92 -8.32
C THR A 173 -4.82 -4.93 -8.61
N ASP A 174 -4.89 -4.45 -9.85
CA ASP A 174 -5.95 -3.56 -10.31
C ASP A 174 -7.20 -4.34 -10.79
N ALA A 175 -8.26 -3.59 -11.12
CA ALA A 175 -9.55 -4.16 -11.54
C ALA A 175 -9.47 -4.99 -12.83
N SER A 176 -8.44 -4.78 -13.66
CA SER A 176 -8.20 -5.50 -14.92
C SER A 176 -7.32 -6.74 -14.73
N GLY A 177 -6.79 -6.97 -13.52
CA GLY A 177 -5.82 -8.01 -13.22
C GLY A 177 -4.37 -7.62 -13.49
N GLY A 178 -4.11 -6.34 -13.79
CA GLY A 178 -2.76 -5.79 -13.84
C GLY A 178 -2.15 -5.79 -12.44
N GLN A 179 -0.90 -6.20 -12.33
CA GLN A 179 -0.22 -6.30 -11.03
C GLN A 179 0.94 -5.33 -10.96
N SER A 180 1.14 -4.72 -9.79
CA SER A 180 2.26 -3.83 -9.52
C SER A 180 2.99 -4.28 -8.24
N ILE A 181 4.31 -4.15 -8.25
CA ILE A 181 5.19 -4.50 -7.12
C ILE A 181 5.87 -3.22 -6.66
N PHE A 182 5.88 -2.98 -5.35
CA PHE A 182 6.76 -1.97 -4.78
C PHE A 182 8.11 -2.59 -4.42
N ASP A 183 9.21 -2.09 -4.98
CA ASP A 183 10.56 -2.47 -4.59
C ASP A 183 11.11 -1.47 -3.57
N ALA A 184 11.26 -1.93 -2.33
CA ALA A 184 11.80 -1.15 -1.24
C ALA A 184 13.32 -0.91 -1.38
N GLY A 185 14.02 -1.72 -2.19
CA GLY A 185 15.46 -1.59 -2.40
C GLY A 185 15.84 -0.36 -3.22
N ASP A 186 15.01 0.04 -4.17
CA ASP A 186 15.23 1.20 -5.05
C ASP A 186 14.11 2.26 -4.95
N SER A 187 13.09 2.01 -4.13
CA SER A 187 11.94 2.91 -3.92
C SER A 187 11.11 3.18 -5.18
N HIS A 188 10.98 2.20 -6.08
CA HIS A 188 10.13 2.27 -7.27
C HIS A 188 8.96 1.29 -7.23
N VAL A 189 7.92 1.62 -8.00
CA VAL A 189 6.88 0.67 -8.37
C VAL A 189 7.23 0.08 -9.73
N TRP A 190 6.92 -1.21 -9.90
CA TRP A 190 7.17 -1.98 -11.10
C TRP A 190 5.87 -2.64 -11.55
N ASP A 191 5.51 -2.46 -12.82
CA ASP A 191 4.36 -3.12 -13.41
C ASP A 191 4.74 -4.52 -13.88
N LEU A 192 3.89 -5.49 -13.57
CA LEU A 192 4.09 -6.88 -13.88
C LEU A 192 3.18 -7.30 -15.03
N VAL A 193 3.80 -7.75 -16.13
CA VAL A 193 3.11 -8.40 -17.26
C VAL A 193 3.55 -9.86 -17.31
N GLY A 194 2.74 -10.74 -16.71
CA GLY A 194 3.09 -12.13 -16.47
C GLY A 194 4.18 -12.24 -15.42
N LEU A 195 5.40 -12.62 -15.81
CA LEU A 195 6.58 -12.70 -14.93
C LEU A 195 7.64 -11.64 -15.26
N ASN A 196 7.31 -10.68 -16.13
CA ASN A 196 8.21 -9.60 -16.54
C ASN A 196 7.77 -8.31 -15.87
N ALA A 197 8.61 -7.80 -14.96
CA ALA A 197 8.43 -6.54 -14.28
C ALA A 197 9.13 -5.41 -15.04
N THR A 198 8.43 -4.29 -15.21
CA THR A 198 8.94 -3.06 -15.83
C THR A 198 8.82 -1.90 -14.85
N GLN A 199 9.94 -1.23 -14.58
CA GLN A 199 9.98 -0.12 -13.63
C GLN A 199 9.17 1.07 -14.14
N LEU A 200 8.38 1.68 -13.25
CA LEU A 200 7.77 2.98 -13.51
C LEU A 200 8.83 4.10 -13.52
N PRO A 201 8.62 5.18 -14.28
CA PRO A 201 9.68 6.12 -14.61
C PRO A 201 10.19 6.98 -13.45
N LEU A 202 9.40 7.16 -12.38
CA LEU A 202 9.75 7.96 -11.22
C LEU A 202 9.81 7.09 -9.96
N SER A 203 10.73 7.44 -9.06
CA SER A 203 10.72 6.91 -7.71
C SER A 203 9.49 7.42 -6.96
N THR A 204 9.00 6.60 -6.04
CA THR A 204 7.93 6.97 -5.10
C THR A 204 8.30 8.18 -4.23
N GLY A 205 9.60 8.49 -4.09
CA GLY A 205 10.07 9.49 -3.13
C GLY A 205 10.01 9.02 -1.67
N PHE A 206 9.50 7.81 -1.44
CA PHE A 206 9.41 7.16 -0.15
C PHE A 206 10.55 6.14 -0.02
N ASN A 207 11.54 6.47 0.82
CA ASN A 207 12.69 5.61 1.06
C ASN A 207 12.45 4.71 2.28
N SER A 208 11.88 3.53 2.03
CA SER A 208 11.71 2.50 3.05
C SER A 208 12.60 1.30 2.76
N LEU A 209 13.28 0.81 3.80
CA LEU A 209 14.08 -0.42 3.75
C LEU A 209 13.41 -1.59 4.48
N THR A 210 12.17 -1.44 4.97
CA THR A 210 11.48 -2.49 5.73
C THR A 210 9.96 -2.41 5.58
N GLY A 211 9.36 -3.53 5.14
CA GLY A 211 7.95 -3.89 5.31
C GLY A 211 6.93 -2.82 4.90
N ASN A 212 6.41 -2.94 3.68
CA ASN A 212 5.57 -1.94 3.06
C ASN A 212 4.41 -2.62 2.34
N GLY A 213 3.17 -2.35 2.72
CA GLY A 213 2.04 -2.83 1.94
C GLY A 213 1.81 -1.96 0.72
N LEU A 214 1.50 -2.57 -0.40
CA LEU A 214 0.96 -1.87 -1.56
C LEU A 214 -0.46 -2.37 -1.78
N THR A 215 -1.42 -1.48 -2.03
CA THR A 215 -2.76 -1.91 -2.44
C THR A 215 -3.32 -0.97 -3.49
N VAL A 216 -4.29 -1.46 -4.25
CA VAL A 216 -5.05 -0.69 -5.22
C VAL A 216 -6.52 -0.81 -4.85
N ASP A 217 -7.24 0.31 -4.85
CA ASP A 217 -8.69 0.30 -4.75
C ASP A 217 -9.34 -0.14 -6.06
N TRP A 218 -9.21 -1.43 -6.34
CA TRP A 218 -9.70 -2.06 -7.56
C TRP A 218 -11.23 -2.00 -7.69
N SER A 219 -11.95 -1.73 -6.60
CA SER A 219 -13.42 -1.74 -6.59
C SER A 219 -14.05 -0.38 -6.94
N ARG A 220 -13.27 0.71 -6.93
CA ARG A 220 -13.77 2.07 -7.13
C ARG A 220 -13.08 2.82 -8.26
N ASP A 221 -11.86 3.28 -8.02
CA ASP A 221 -11.18 4.26 -8.86
C ASP A 221 -9.74 3.88 -9.24
N GLY A 222 -9.26 2.72 -8.77
CA GLY A 222 -7.91 2.26 -9.05
C GLY A 222 -6.81 3.08 -8.35
N ALA A 223 -7.16 3.89 -7.34
CA ALA A 223 -6.17 4.62 -6.57
C ALA A 223 -5.21 3.64 -5.86
N MET A 224 -3.91 3.87 -6.04
CA MET A 224 -2.85 3.06 -5.46
C MET A 224 -2.33 3.71 -4.18
N TYR A 225 -2.18 2.90 -3.13
CA TYR A 225 -1.76 3.33 -1.81
C TYR A 225 -0.59 2.49 -1.31
N LEU A 226 0.30 3.16 -0.59
CA LEU A 226 1.50 2.58 -0.01
C LEU A 226 1.58 2.98 1.46
N ASN A 227 1.96 2.05 2.32
CA ASN A 227 2.39 2.36 3.69
C ASN A 227 3.80 1.86 3.97
N GLY A 228 4.37 2.33 5.07
CA GLY A 228 5.58 1.76 5.63
C GLY A 228 6.35 2.74 6.49
N HIS A 229 7.63 2.44 6.72
CA HIS A 229 8.49 3.15 7.66
C HIS A 229 9.74 3.73 6.96
N GLU A 230 9.98 5.04 7.05
CA GLU A 230 11.13 5.69 6.39
C GLU A 230 12.46 5.51 7.15
N ASN A 231 13.44 4.80 6.60
CA ASN A 231 14.78 4.62 7.20
C ASN A 231 14.82 3.80 8.50
N PHE A 232 14.63 2.48 8.39
CA PHE A 232 14.98 1.55 9.46
C PHE A 232 16.50 1.59 9.72
N PHE A 233 16.95 2.38 10.70
CA PHE A 233 18.34 2.38 11.13
C PHE A 233 18.57 1.35 12.25
N PRO A 234 19.74 0.67 12.27
CA PRO A 234 20.15 -0.12 13.42
C PRO A 234 20.39 0.81 14.62
N GLY A 235 19.42 0.90 15.52
CA GLY A 235 19.44 1.85 16.65
C GLY A 235 18.16 1.92 17.51
N GLY A 236 17.05 1.31 17.08
CA GLY A 236 15.94 0.95 17.96
C GLY A 236 14.75 1.91 18.05
N VAL A 237 14.82 3.11 17.46
CA VAL A 237 13.63 3.95 17.24
C VAL A 237 13.16 3.73 15.81
N LEU A 238 11.98 3.14 15.66
CA LEU A 238 11.41 3.03 14.33
C LEU A 238 10.96 4.41 13.86
N PRO A 239 11.26 4.75 12.61
CA PRO A 239 10.75 5.97 12.02
C PRO A 239 9.22 5.91 11.89
N GLU A 240 8.61 7.08 11.75
CA GLU A 240 7.16 7.24 11.67
C GLU A 240 6.54 6.32 10.60
N ALA A 241 5.47 5.61 10.94
CA ALA A 241 4.62 4.93 9.96
C ALA A 241 3.96 5.97 9.05
N GLN A 242 4.16 5.88 7.74
CA GLN A 242 3.68 6.86 6.77
C GLN A 242 2.67 6.24 5.82
N PHE A 243 1.80 7.09 5.28
CA PHE A 243 0.80 6.72 4.31
C PHE A 243 0.90 7.60 3.07
N TRP A 244 0.87 6.97 1.90
CA TRP A 244 1.15 7.58 0.61
C TRP A 244 0.11 7.15 -0.43
N THR A 245 -0.14 8.03 -1.40
CA THR A 245 -0.74 7.67 -2.69
C THR A 245 0.35 7.54 -3.71
N ILE A 246 0.20 6.63 -4.66
CA ILE A 246 1.13 6.42 -5.78
C ILE A 246 0.38 6.69 -7.09
N ASP A 247 1.01 7.44 -7.99
CA ASP A 247 0.55 7.52 -9.37
C ASP A 247 0.92 6.22 -10.10
N PRO A 248 -0.06 5.41 -10.54
CA PRO A 248 0.22 4.10 -11.15
C PRO A 248 0.84 4.21 -12.55
N THR A 249 0.85 5.40 -13.18
CA THR A 249 1.49 5.60 -14.49
C THR A 249 2.94 6.02 -14.33
N THR A 250 3.24 6.84 -13.32
CA THR A 250 4.58 7.43 -13.16
C THR A 250 5.39 6.81 -12.03
N GLY A 251 4.74 6.18 -11.05
CA GLY A 251 5.37 5.68 -9.82
C GLY A 251 5.57 6.76 -8.76
N MET A 252 5.24 8.03 -9.04
CA MET A 252 5.46 9.14 -8.12
C MET A 252 4.54 9.03 -6.90
N GLY A 253 5.12 9.11 -5.71
CA GLY A 253 4.39 9.10 -4.45
C GLY A 253 4.02 10.51 -3.97
N THR A 254 2.86 10.61 -3.32
CA THR A 254 2.43 11.79 -2.55
C THR A 254 2.06 11.38 -1.13
N LYS A 255 2.81 11.90 -0.14
CA LYS A 255 2.56 11.62 1.28
C LYS A 255 1.21 12.20 1.69
N LEU A 256 0.34 11.34 2.22
CA LEU A 256 -0.95 11.72 2.79
C LEU A 256 -0.83 12.04 4.29
N GLY A 257 0.09 11.39 5.00
CA GLY A 257 0.36 11.72 6.40
C GLY A 257 1.09 10.62 7.15
N THR A 258 1.14 10.78 8.47
CA THR A 258 1.64 9.80 9.42
C THR A 258 0.46 8.97 9.94
N ILE A 259 0.64 7.65 10.08
CA ILE A 259 -0.39 6.73 10.58
C ILE A 259 -0.38 6.77 12.11
N GLY A 260 -1.53 7.09 12.72
CA GLY A 260 -1.63 7.29 14.17
C GLY A 260 -0.69 8.41 14.66
N ASP A 261 0.07 8.11 15.72
CA ASP A 261 1.13 8.99 16.24
C ASP A 261 2.51 8.71 15.61
N GLY A 262 2.57 7.80 14.62
CA GLY A 262 3.78 7.35 13.94
C GLY A 262 4.64 6.34 14.71
N GLN A 263 4.40 6.13 16.01
CA GLN A 263 5.31 5.33 16.87
C GLN A 263 4.61 4.14 17.52
N THR A 264 3.36 4.31 17.93
CA THR A 264 2.54 3.29 18.58
C THR A 264 2.15 2.19 17.58
N TYR A 265 1.75 2.60 16.37
CA TYR A 265 1.31 1.68 15.34
C TYR A 265 2.44 1.42 14.36
N ARG A 266 2.90 0.18 14.32
CA ARG A 266 3.84 -0.28 13.30
C ARG A 266 3.07 -1.06 12.26
N VAL A 267 3.12 -0.60 11.02
CA VAL A 267 2.17 -0.93 9.98
C VAL A 267 2.97 -1.39 8.76
N VAL A 268 2.80 -2.65 8.36
CA VAL A 268 3.63 -3.31 7.32
C VAL A 268 2.85 -3.75 6.09
N THR A 269 1.53 -3.72 6.17
CA THR A 269 0.63 -4.17 5.10
C THR A 269 -0.62 -3.31 5.10
N LEU A 270 -1.38 -3.26 4.02
CA LEU A 270 -2.68 -2.60 4.03
C LEU A 270 -3.63 -3.22 3.00
N ALA A 271 -4.93 -3.04 3.23
CA ALA A 271 -5.99 -3.47 2.34
C ALA A 271 -7.11 -2.42 2.28
N ILE A 272 -7.84 -2.41 1.15
CA ILE A 272 -9.04 -1.61 0.99
C ILE A 272 -10.21 -2.55 0.70
N ALA A 273 -11.27 -2.44 1.50
CA ALA A 273 -12.45 -3.29 1.33
C ALA A 273 -13.18 -2.98 0.02
N PRO A 274 -13.70 -3.99 -0.69
CA PRO A 274 -14.48 -3.77 -1.89
C PRO A 274 -15.78 -3.03 -1.61
N GLY A 275 -16.20 -2.22 -2.58
CA GLY A 275 -17.55 -1.63 -2.57
C GLY A 275 -17.78 -0.63 -1.43
N GLN A 276 -16.72 -0.11 -0.81
CA GLN A 276 -16.85 1.03 0.08
C GLN A 276 -17.57 2.16 -0.68
N PRO A 277 -18.66 2.73 -0.15
CA PRO A 277 -19.27 3.89 -0.79
C PRO A 277 -18.20 4.95 -0.96
N VAL A 278 -18.28 5.70 -2.05
CA VAL A 278 -17.50 6.92 -2.21
C VAL A 278 -17.85 7.83 -1.03
N GLY A 279 -17.00 7.86 0.00
CA GLY A 279 -17.17 8.74 1.14
C GLY A 279 -17.33 10.14 0.58
N ARG A 280 -18.45 10.81 0.90
CA ARG A 280 -18.67 12.18 0.39
C ARG A 280 -17.40 12.96 0.66
N ALA A 281 -16.79 13.50 -0.41
CA ALA A 281 -15.62 14.36 -0.27
C ALA A 281 -15.90 15.35 0.88
N PRO A 282 -14.96 15.54 1.83
CA PRO A 282 -15.13 16.57 2.84
C PRO A 282 -15.49 17.85 2.10
N ALA A 283 -16.61 18.48 2.50
CA ALA A 283 -17.12 19.66 1.81
C ALA A 283 -15.92 20.60 1.57
N PRO A 284 -15.63 20.98 0.32
CA PRO A 284 -14.42 21.72 0.01
C PRO A 284 -14.37 22.90 0.96
N ALA A 285 -13.28 23.04 1.72
CA ALA A 285 -13.08 24.21 2.54
C ALA A 285 -13.29 25.40 1.62
N THR A 286 -14.35 26.16 1.84
CA THR A 286 -14.76 27.27 0.97
C THR A 286 -13.60 28.26 0.95
N LEU A 287 -12.71 28.13 -0.02
CA LEU A 287 -11.68 29.10 -0.34
C LEU A 287 -12.47 30.33 -0.79
N GLY A 288 -12.70 31.23 0.15
CA GLY A 288 -13.25 32.54 -0.14
C GLY A 288 -12.36 33.18 -1.19
N LEU A 289 -12.80 33.14 -2.46
CA LEU A 289 -12.21 33.94 -3.51
C LEU A 289 -12.40 35.40 -3.10
N ILE A 290 -11.39 35.99 -2.48
CA ILE A 290 -11.26 37.43 -2.41
C ILE A 290 -11.01 37.86 -3.86
N ALA A 291 -12.08 38.21 -4.55
CA ALA A 291 -11.99 38.93 -5.81
C ALA A 291 -11.34 40.28 -5.51
N ILE A 292 -10.01 40.36 -5.66
CA ILE A 292 -9.30 41.63 -5.69
C ILE A 292 -9.72 42.31 -6.99
N GLY A 293 -10.74 43.16 -6.90
CA GLY A 293 -11.17 44.01 -7.99
C GLY A 293 -9.99 44.89 -8.44
N LEU A 294 -9.50 44.65 -9.66
CA LEU A 294 -8.60 45.56 -10.35
C LEU A 294 -9.37 46.85 -10.64
N ALA A 295 -9.21 47.87 -9.78
CA ALA A 295 -9.70 49.20 -10.06
C ALA A 295 -8.90 49.80 -11.23
N ALA A 296 -9.54 49.88 -12.40
CA ALA A 296 -9.00 50.55 -13.57
C ALA A 296 -8.80 52.04 -13.29
N MET A 297 -7.54 52.46 -13.18
CA MET A 297 -7.14 53.86 -13.04
C MET A 297 -7.38 54.60 -14.37
N ARG A 298 -8.54 55.26 -14.48
CA ARG A 298 -8.89 56.11 -15.61
C ARG A 298 -8.25 57.49 -15.41
N ARG A 299 -7.02 57.70 -15.89
CA ARG A 299 -6.42 59.04 -16.01
C ARG A 299 -7.26 59.88 -16.98
N ARG A 300 -7.93 60.92 -16.48
CA ARG A 300 -8.38 62.04 -17.31
C ARG A 300 -7.24 63.07 -17.41
N ARG A 301 -7.24 63.71 -18.57
CA ARG A 301 -6.28 64.67 -19.12
C ARG A 301 -5.94 65.82 -18.17
#